data_AF-U6DI39-F1
#
_entry.id   AF-U6DI39-F1
#
_cell.length_a   1.000
_cell.length_b   1.000
_cell.length_c   1.000
_cell.angle_alpha   90.00
_cell.angle_beta   90.00
_cell.angle_gamma   90.00
#
_symmetry.space_group_name_H-M   'P 1'
#
loop_
_entity.id
_entity.type
_entity.pdbx_description
1 polymer ?
#
loop_
_entity_poly.entity_id
_entity_poly.type
_entity_poly.pdbx_seq_one_letter_code
_entity_poly.pdbx_strand_id
1 'polypeptide(L)'
;INKQKKTFVCIGIHEGDPTWKKNYSLWPWGSCDKLVPSDIVFNPEEWIKLTRNIYNWTEEYGRFDPSSWESVANEEMWQARMKTPFFIFNLAETANIPSSVKAQLYTHAYNLYKEIVSLQKEHPVNWHKNYAIACERMLRLQERGVDPEVLLSETIRHFRLYTQKARNDPQLPDLFVALKHLRKELQSLRNRKNV
;
A
#
# COMPACT_ATOMS: atom_id res chain seq x y z
N ILE A 1 7.82 34.15 -8.98
CA ILE A 1 9.21 33.71 -9.28
C ILE A 1 9.53 32.23 -8.94
N ASN A 2 8.60 31.41 -8.43
CA ASN A 2 8.83 29.96 -8.22
C ASN A 2 7.86 29.00 -8.95
N LYS A 3 6.98 29.48 -9.85
CA LYS A 3 5.94 28.65 -10.51
C LYS A 3 6.48 27.47 -11.34
N GLN A 4 7.76 27.47 -11.70
CA GLN A 4 8.38 26.44 -12.54
C GLN A 4 9.25 25.44 -11.76
N LYS A 5 9.54 25.67 -10.47
CA LYS A 5 10.36 24.73 -9.68
C LYS A 5 9.46 23.67 -9.06
N LYS A 6 9.87 22.41 -9.17
CA LYS A 6 9.21 21.30 -8.47
C LYS A 6 9.41 21.47 -6.97
N THR A 7 8.32 21.45 -6.21
CA THR A 7 8.34 21.56 -4.75
C THR A 7 8.13 20.19 -4.13
N PHE A 8 8.97 19.85 -3.16
CA PHE A 8 8.90 18.63 -2.39
C PHE A 8 8.80 18.96 -0.91
N VAL A 9 8.05 18.16 -0.17
CA VAL A 9 7.83 18.32 1.25
C VAL A 9 8.16 16.99 1.93
N CYS A 10 9.16 17.00 2.80
CA CYS A 10 9.57 15.84 3.58
C CYS A 10 9.03 16.04 5.00
N ILE A 11 8.42 15.01 5.59
CA ILE A 11 7.71 15.07 6.89
C ILE A 11 6.33 15.78 6.80
N GLY A 12 5.86 16.03 5.57
CA GLY A 12 4.52 16.57 5.32
C GLY A 12 4.41 18.08 5.51
N ILE A 13 3.24 18.64 5.16
CA ILE A 13 2.91 20.03 5.41
C ILE A 13 2.22 20.11 6.77
N HIS A 14 2.53 21.15 7.54
CA HIS A 14 1.94 21.39 8.86
C HIS A 14 0.41 21.23 8.85
N GLU A 15 -0.09 20.30 9.67
CA GLU A 15 -1.51 19.90 9.65
C GLU A 15 -2.47 21.03 10.02
N GLY A 16 -2.01 22.00 10.81
CA GLY A 16 -2.80 23.16 11.23
C GLY A 16 -3.09 24.17 10.11
N ASP A 17 -2.51 24.01 8.91
CA ASP A 17 -2.85 24.84 7.74
C ASP A 17 -3.36 23.99 6.57
N PRO A 18 -4.68 23.89 6.37
CA PRO A 18 -5.27 23.15 5.26
C PRO A 18 -5.42 23.99 3.98
N THR A 19 -4.99 25.26 3.95
CA THR A 19 -5.29 26.18 2.83
C THR A 19 -4.72 25.70 1.50
N TRP A 20 -3.58 25.00 1.51
CA TRP A 20 -2.94 24.45 0.32
C TRP A 20 -3.78 23.37 -0.38
N LYS A 21 -4.61 22.61 0.37
CA LYS A 21 -5.42 21.50 -0.17
C LYS A 21 -6.44 21.95 -1.22
N LYS A 22 -6.77 23.25 -1.25
CA LYS A 22 -7.67 23.83 -2.26
C LYS A 22 -7.07 23.79 -3.66
N ASN A 23 -5.75 23.98 -3.77
CA ASN A 23 -5.06 24.21 -5.05
C ASN A 23 -3.97 23.17 -5.33
N TYR A 24 -3.63 22.33 -4.34
CA TYR A 24 -2.57 21.35 -4.48
C TYR A 24 -2.93 20.01 -3.85
N SER A 25 -2.28 18.97 -4.36
CA SER A 25 -2.25 17.60 -3.86
C SER A 25 -0.82 17.19 -3.53
N LEU A 26 -0.65 16.25 -2.61
CA LEU A 26 0.64 15.63 -2.29
C LEU A 26 0.70 14.25 -2.95
N TRP A 27 1.70 14.04 -3.81
CA TRP A 27 1.95 12.77 -4.46
C TRP A 27 3.24 12.15 -3.93
N PRO A 28 3.28 10.85 -3.61
CA PRO A 28 4.42 10.24 -2.93
C PRO A 28 5.67 10.28 -3.79
N TRP A 29 6.77 10.78 -3.20
CA TRP A 29 8.08 10.87 -3.84
C TRP A 29 9.18 10.63 -2.82
N GLY A 30 9.61 9.38 -2.66
CA GLY A 30 10.64 9.16 -1.67
C GLY A 30 10.07 9.03 -0.25
N SER A 31 10.89 9.35 0.72
CA SER A 31 10.44 9.69 2.07
C SER A 31 9.61 10.98 2.09
N CYS A 32 9.62 11.75 1.01
CA CYS A 32 8.92 13.01 0.83
C CYS A 32 7.67 12.85 -0.05
N ASP A 33 6.98 13.96 -0.26
CA ASP A 33 5.87 14.10 -1.19
C ASP A 33 6.14 15.26 -2.14
N LYS A 34 5.76 15.11 -3.41
CA LYS A 34 5.74 16.20 -4.38
C LYS A 34 4.45 16.99 -4.22
N LEU A 35 4.56 18.30 -4.10
CA LEU A 35 3.42 19.21 -4.13
C LEU A 35 3.03 19.47 -5.59
N VAL A 36 1.82 19.07 -5.97
CA VAL A 36 1.33 19.11 -7.35
C VAL A 36 0.05 19.93 -7.43
N PRO A 37 -0.07 20.90 -8.36
CA PRO A 37 -1.32 21.62 -8.57
C PRO A 37 -2.51 20.67 -8.82
N SER A 38 -3.67 20.96 -8.23
CA SER A 38 -4.84 20.07 -8.26
C SER A 38 -5.51 19.94 -9.63
N ASP A 39 -5.19 20.81 -10.59
CA ASP A 39 -5.62 20.73 -11.98
C ASP A 39 -4.83 19.70 -12.81
N ILE A 40 -3.71 19.19 -12.27
CA ILE A 40 -2.92 18.15 -12.91
C ILE A 40 -3.54 16.77 -12.66
N VAL A 41 -3.86 16.08 -13.74
CA VAL A 41 -4.39 14.71 -13.70
C VAL A 41 -3.28 13.73 -13.30
N PHE A 42 -3.57 12.87 -12.31
CA PHE A 42 -2.66 11.82 -11.88
C PHE A 42 -2.66 10.65 -12.89
N ASN A 43 -1.50 10.36 -13.47
CA ASN A 43 -1.28 9.16 -14.28
C ASN A 43 -0.56 8.09 -13.43
N PRO A 44 -1.23 6.99 -13.04
CA PRO A 44 -0.62 5.98 -12.19
C PRO A 44 0.58 5.29 -12.86
N GLU A 45 0.49 4.92 -14.14
CA GLU A 45 1.55 4.18 -14.82
C GLU A 45 2.84 5.00 -14.95
N GLU A 46 2.71 6.26 -15.35
CA GLU A 46 3.83 7.19 -15.43
C GLU A 46 4.46 7.40 -14.04
N TRP A 47 3.62 7.61 -13.02
CA TRP A 47 4.09 7.82 -11.67
C TRP A 47 4.83 6.61 -11.11
N ILE A 48 4.28 5.40 -11.31
CA ILE A 48 4.92 4.15 -10.91
C ILE A 48 6.28 4.00 -11.57
N LYS A 49 6.38 4.21 -12.89
CA LYS A 49 7.65 4.13 -13.61
C LYS A 49 8.67 5.12 -13.06
N LEU A 50 8.22 6.32 -12.72
CA LEU A 50 9.05 7.39 -12.20
C LEU A 50 9.53 7.12 -10.77
N THR A 51 8.69 6.52 -9.92
CA THR A 51 9.01 6.32 -8.49
C THR A 51 9.62 4.96 -8.13
N ARG A 52 9.54 3.97 -9.02
CA ARG A 52 9.97 2.58 -8.77
C ARG A 52 11.38 2.47 -8.19
N ASN A 53 12.34 3.24 -8.71
CA ASN A 53 13.76 3.13 -8.39
C ASN A 53 14.31 4.38 -7.69
N ILE A 54 13.47 5.20 -7.06
CA ILE A 54 13.92 6.43 -6.38
C ILE A 54 14.82 6.11 -5.17
N TYR A 55 14.70 4.92 -4.58
CA TYR A 55 15.43 4.55 -3.37
C TYR A 55 16.54 3.53 -3.66
N ASN A 56 17.79 3.94 -3.44
CA ASN A 56 18.93 3.02 -3.38
C ASN A 56 19.33 2.73 -1.92
N TRP A 57 18.34 2.49 -1.06
CA TRP A 57 18.58 2.23 0.36
C TRP A 57 18.97 0.77 0.58
N THR A 58 20.23 0.55 0.94
CA THR A 58 20.85 -0.79 1.05
C THR A 58 20.81 -1.37 2.46
N GLU A 59 20.43 -0.57 3.46
CA GLU A 59 20.41 -1.03 4.85
C GLU A 59 19.23 -1.98 5.10
N GLU A 60 19.54 -3.16 5.64
CA GLU A 60 18.56 -4.18 5.99
C GLU A 60 17.54 -3.68 7.01
N TYR A 61 16.32 -4.23 6.95
CA TYR A 61 15.27 -3.88 7.90
C TYR A 61 15.58 -4.42 9.29
N GLY A 62 15.46 -3.58 10.32
CA GLY A 62 15.69 -3.98 11.71
C GLY A 62 17.16 -4.22 12.07
N ARG A 63 18.11 -3.76 11.24
CA ARG A 63 19.56 -3.88 11.48
C ARG A 63 20.03 -3.09 12.71
N PHE A 64 19.45 -1.92 12.95
CA PHE A 64 19.92 -0.96 13.95
C PHE A 64 19.25 -1.17 15.31
N ASP A 65 19.89 -0.71 16.38
CA ASP A 65 19.32 -0.74 17.73
C ASP A 65 17.99 0.02 17.76
N PRO A 66 16.89 -0.55 18.30
CA PRO A 66 15.58 0.10 18.30
C PRO A 66 15.53 1.49 18.97
N SER A 67 16.47 1.79 19.86
CA SER A 67 16.58 3.09 20.54
C SER A 67 17.40 4.14 19.77
N SER A 68 18.01 3.76 18.65
CA SER A 68 18.88 4.61 17.84
C SER A 68 18.11 5.46 16.83
N TRP A 69 18.69 6.59 16.44
CA TRP A 69 18.16 7.42 15.35
C TRP A 69 18.24 6.70 13.99
N GLU A 70 19.22 5.83 13.82
CA GLU A 70 19.41 5.00 12.63
C GLU A 70 18.24 4.04 12.42
N SER A 71 17.69 3.49 13.51
CA SER A 71 16.46 2.67 13.46
C SER A 71 15.26 3.47 12.94
N VAL A 72 15.07 4.70 13.45
CA VAL A 72 13.99 5.59 12.99
C VAL A 72 14.16 5.93 11.51
N ALA A 73 15.37 6.31 11.08
CA ALA A 73 15.64 6.61 9.69
C ALA A 73 15.46 5.38 8.79
N ASN A 74 15.89 4.20 9.23
CA ASN A 74 15.72 2.96 8.50
C ASN A 74 14.23 2.64 8.33
N GLU A 75 13.42 2.73 9.39
CA GLU A 75 11.97 2.52 9.33
C GLU A 75 11.32 3.45 8.31
N GLU A 76 11.61 4.75 8.35
CA GLU A 76 11.08 5.73 7.37
C GLU A 76 11.47 5.36 5.93
N MET A 77 12.72 4.99 5.70
CA MET A 77 13.20 4.59 4.37
C MET A 77 12.53 3.30 3.89
N TRP A 78 12.25 2.35 4.79
CA TRP A 78 11.47 1.15 4.48
C TRP A 78 10.03 1.53 4.15
N GLN A 79 9.31 2.22 5.03
CA GLN A 79 7.92 2.64 4.79
C GLN A 79 7.73 3.44 3.49
N ALA A 80 8.73 4.24 3.10
CA ALA A 80 8.71 4.99 1.86
C ALA A 80 8.46 4.11 0.61
N ARG A 81 8.95 2.87 0.58
CA ARG A 81 8.71 1.91 -0.51
C ARG A 81 7.23 1.61 -0.73
N MET A 82 6.42 1.68 0.33
CA MET A 82 4.97 1.45 0.28
C MET A 82 4.14 2.70 -0.01
N LYS A 83 4.72 3.90 -0.02
CA LYS A 83 3.95 5.14 -0.18
C LYS A 83 3.24 5.23 -1.54
N THR A 84 3.89 4.81 -2.62
CA THR A 84 3.26 4.79 -3.96
C THR A 84 2.06 3.85 -4.04
N PRO A 85 2.18 2.54 -3.73
CA PRO A 85 1.00 1.66 -3.75
C PRO A 85 -0.07 2.08 -2.75
N PHE A 86 0.30 2.61 -1.59
CA PHE A 86 -0.67 3.15 -0.62
C PHE A 86 -1.46 4.32 -1.17
N PHE A 87 -0.80 5.29 -1.79
CA PHE A 87 -1.46 6.44 -2.41
C PHE A 87 -2.43 6.02 -3.52
N ILE A 88 -2.00 5.14 -4.42
CA ILE A 88 -2.84 4.63 -5.52
C ILE A 88 -4.05 3.87 -4.97
N PHE A 89 -3.84 3.03 -3.96
CA PHE A 89 -4.92 2.31 -3.30
C PHE A 89 -5.92 3.29 -2.64
N ASN A 90 -5.42 4.31 -1.95
CA ASN A 90 -6.27 5.31 -1.30
C ASN A 90 -7.07 6.14 -2.32
N LEU A 91 -6.50 6.46 -3.48
CA LEU A 91 -7.25 7.06 -4.58
C LEU A 91 -8.40 6.16 -5.04
N ALA A 92 -8.18 4.85 -5.14
CA ALA A 92 -9.25 3.90 -5.47
C ALA A 92 -10.36 3.86 -4.40
N GLU A 93 -10.01 3.94 -3.11
CA GLU A 93 -11.00 3.95 -2.02
C GLU A 93 -11.81 5.25 -1.96
N THR A 94 -11.19 6.41 -2.17
CA THR A 94 -11.75 7.72 -1.77
C THR A 94 -12.18 8.63 -2.92
N ALA A 95 -11.60 8.47 -4.12
CA ALA A 95 -11.93 9.33 -5.24
C ALA A 95 -13.28 8.96 -5.86
N ASN A 96 -14.05 9.96 -6.29
CA ASN A 96 -15.26 9.75 -7.07
C ASN A 96 -14.89 9.54 -8.55
N ILE A 97 -14.59 8.29 -8.91
CA ILE A 97 -14.11 7.89 -10.23
C ILE A 97 -14.92 6.70 -10.78
N PRO A 98 -14.96 6.50 -12.11
CA PRO A 98 -15.64 5.35 -12.70
C PRO A 98 -15.10 4.02 -12.17
N SER A 99 -15.97 3.03 -12.02
CA SER A 99 -15.61 1.70 -11.48
C SER A 99 -14.48 1.02 -12.25
N SER A 100 -14.40 1.21 -13.57
CA SER A 100 -13.30 0.70 -14.41
C SER A 100 -11.95 1.32 -14.04
N VAL A 101 -11.91 2.63 -13.79
CA VAL A 101 -10.69 3.33 -13.35
C VAL A 101 -10.32 2.89 -11.93
N LYS A 102 -11.31 2.75 -11.05
CA LYS A 102 -11.11 2.23 -9.69
C LYS A 102 -10.46 0.85 -9.69
N ALA A 103 -10.93 -0.04 -10.57
CA ALA A 103 -10.37 -1.39 -10.70
C ALA A 103 -8.94 -1.40 -11.26
N GLN A 104 -8.63 -0.52 -12.22
CA GLN A 104 -7.26 -0.31 -12.69
C GLN A 104 -6.33 0.15 -11.55
N LEU A 105 -6.76 1.12 -10.73
CA LEU A 105 -5.97 1.58 -9.58
C LEU A 105 -5.73 0.48 -8.55
N TYR A 106 -6.74 -0.32 -8.22
CA TYR A 106 -6.55 -1.49 -7.34
C TYR A 106 -5.57 -2.49 -7.94
N THR A 107 -5.65 -2.75 -9.25
CA THR A 107 -4.73 -3.66 -9.95
C THR A 107 -3.28 -3.15 -9.88
N HIS A 108 -3.06 -1.86 -10.11
CA HIS A 108 -1.73 -1.26 -9.95
C HIS A 108 -1.21 -1.36 -8.52
N ALA A 109 -2.03 -1.02 -7.53
CA ALA A 109 -1.65 -1.12 -6.12
C ALA A 109 -1.33 -2.56 -5.71
N TYR A 110 -2.17 -3.52 -6.11
CA TYR A 110 -1.97 -4.95 -5.88
C TYR A 110 -0.63 -5.45 -6.44
N ASN A 111 -0.34 -5.14 -7.71
CA ASN A 111 0.88 -5.59 -8.36
C ASN A 111 2.13 -5.04 -7.65
N LEU A 112 2.10 -3.76 -7.26
CA LEU A 112 3.18 -3.13 -6.50
C LEU A 112 3.36 -3.75 -5.11
N TYR A 113 2.28 -3.94 -4.36
CA TYR A 113 2.34 -4.58 -3.05
C TYR A 113 2.92 -6.00 -3.16
N LYS A 114 2.44 -6.77 -4.14
CA LYS A 114 2.93 -8.12 -4.42
C LYS A 114 4.42 -8.11 -4.72
N GLU A 115 4.87 -7.24 -5.62
CA GLU A 115 6.28 -7.10 -5.98
C GLU A 115 7.12 -6.81 -4.73
N ILE A 116 6.79 -5.75 -4.00
CA ILE A 116 7.56 -5.29 -2.84
C ILE A 116 7.62 -6.36 -1.75
N VAL A 117 6.49 -6.98 -1.40
CA VAL A 117 6.42 -8.02 -0.36
C VAL A 117 7.12 -9.31 -0.81
N SER A 118 7.11 -9.63 -2.10
CA SER A 118 7.77 -10.84 -2.63
C SER A 118 9.29 -10.71 -2.69
N LEU A 119 9.81 -9.51 -2.92
CA LEU A 119 11.25 -9.26 -3.06
C LEU A 119 11.99 -9.21 -1.72
N GLN A 120 11.30 -8.82 -0.64
CA GLN A 120 11.93 -8.53 0.65
C GLN A 120 11.52 -9.57 1.69
N LYS A 121 12.49 -10.41 2.10
CA LYS A 121 12.27 -11.48 3.09
C LYS A 121 11.88 -10.91 4.47
N GLU A 122 12.64 -9.90 4.92
CA GLU A 122 12.34 -9.14 6.12
C GLU A 122 11.91 -7.73 5.71
N HIS A 123 10.87 -7.22 6.39
CA HIS A 123 10.22 -5.97 6.06
C HIS A 123 9.26 -5.54 7.20
N PRO A 124 8.83 -4.27 7.24
CA PRO A 124 7.86 -3.80 8.23
C PRO A 124 6.57 -4.63 8.27
N VAL A 125 6.07 -4.88 9.48
CA VAL A 125 4.94 -5.80 9.73
C VAL A 125 3.67 -5.34 9.02
N ASN A 126 3.41 -4.04 8.98
CA ASN A 126 2.24 -3.43 8.34
C ASN A 126 2.14 -3.73 6.83
N TRP A 127 3.25 -4.07 6.16
CA TRP A 127 3.23 -4.45 4.74
C TRP A 127 2.37 -5.69 4.48
N HIS A 128 2.35 -6.64 5.41
CA HIS A 128 1.47 -7.79 5.34
C HIS A 128 -0.01 -7.38 5.36
N LYS A 129 -0.39 -6.44 6.24
CA LYS A 129 -1.77 -5.95 6.32
C LYS A 129 -2.17 -5.24 5.02
N ASN A 130 -1.31 -4.36 4.53
CA ASN A 130 -1.57 -3.60 3.30
C ASN A 130 -1.74 -4.53 2.08
N TYR A 131 -0.84 -5.50 1.92
CA TYR A 131 -0.94 -6.45 0.80
C TYR A 131 -2.16 -7.38 0.93
N ALA A 132 -2.48 -7.85 2.14
CA ALA A 132 -3.70 -8.65 2.35
C ALA A 132 -4.98 -7.87 1.99
N ILE A 133 -5.07 -6.59 2.37
CA ILE A 133 -6.20 -5.73 1.99
C ILE A 133 -6.26 -5.55 0.48
N ALA A 134 -5.13 -5.36 -0.20
CA ALA A 134 -5.09 -5.27 -1.66
C ALA A 134 -5.57 -6.56 -2.34
N CYS A 135 -5.14 -7.73 -1.84
CA CYS A 135 -5.64 -9.04 -2.31
C CYS A 135 -7.16 -9.19 -2.10
N GLU A 136 -7.68 -8.75 -0.95
CA GLU A 136 -9.10 -8.76 -0.66
C GLU A 136 -9.89 -7.87 -1.63
N ARG A 137 -9.42 -6.65 -1.91
CA ARG A 137 -10.06 -5.78 -2.90
C ARG A 137 -10.06 -6.40 -4.29
N MET A 138 -8.94 -6.97 -4.72
CA MET A 138 -8.86 -7.69 -6.00
C MET A 138 -9.85 -8.85 -6.07
N LEU A 139 -10.05 -9.58 -4.97
CA LEU A 139 -11.03 -10.67 -4.90
C LEU A 139 -12.46 -10.17 -5.10
N ARG A 140 -12.80 -9.01 -4.52
CA ARG A 140 -14.14 -8.42 -4.64
C ARG A 140 -14.43 -7.78 -5.99
N LEU A 141 -13.40 -7.34 -6.72
CA LEU A 141 -13.56 -6.80 -8.08
C LEU A 141 -14.00 -7.85 -9.09
N GLN A 142 -13.73 -9.13 -8.85
CA GLN A 142 -14.01 -10.26 -9.76
C GLN A 142 -13.44 -10.07 -11.18
N GLU A 143 -12.41 -9.23 -11.34
CA GLU A 143 -11.80 -9.00 -12.64
C GLU A 143 -11.00 -10.22 -13.11
N ARG A 144 -11.10 -10.49 -14.42
CA ARG A 144 -10.42 -11.61 -15.07
C ARG A 144 -8.92 -11.34 -15.12
N GLY A 145 -8.15 -11.97 -14.24
CA GLY A 145 -6.68 -11.88 -14.30
C GLY A 145 -5.92 -12.56 -13.18
N VAL A 146 -6.52 -12.71 -12.00
CA VAL A 146 -5.90 -13.40 -10.86
C VAL A 146 -6.86 -14.46 -10.32
N ASP A 147 -6.36 -15.67 -10.06
CA ASP A 147 -7.16 -16.77 -9.51
C ASP A 147 -7.72 -16.36 -8.13
N PRO A 148 -9.06 -16.37 -7.93
CA PRO A 148 -9.68 -16.11 -6.64
C PRO A 148 -9.14 -16.95 -5.49
N GLU A 149 -8.72 -18.19 -5.78
CA GLU A 149 -8.13 -19.08 -4.78
C GLU A 149 -6.75 -18.58 -4.32
N VAL A 150 -5.95 -18.05 -5.24
CA VAL A 150 -4.65 -17.45 -4.94
C VAL A 150 -4.85 -16.20 -4.10
N LEU A 151 -5.79 -15.32 -4.49
CA LEU A 151 -6.10 -14.10 -3.73
C LEU A 151 -6.57 -14.43 -2.31
N LEU A 152 -7.51 -15.36 -2.14
CA LEU A 152 -7.96 -15.81 -0.83
C LEU A 152 -6.81 -16.37 0.02
N SER A 153 -5.98 -17.22 -0.57
CA SER A 153 -4.85 -17.84 0.11
C SER A 153 -3.83 -16.81 0.57
N GLU A 154 -3.51 -15.84 -0.29
CA GLU A 154 -2.58 -14.74 0.03
C GLU A 154 -3.15 -13.80 1.10
N THR A 155 -4.42 -13.41 1.01
CA THR A 155 -5.09 -12.60 2.05
C THR A 155 -5.02 -13.30 3.41
N ILE A 156 -5.36 -14.59 3.46
CA ILE A 156 -5.30 -15.37 4.71
C ILE A 156 -3.87 -15.48 5.23
N ARG A 157 -2.90 -15.76 4.36
CA ARG A 157 -1.48 -15.90 4.73
C ARG A 157 -0.98 -14.61 5.37
N HIS A 158 -1.19 -13.48 4.72
CA HIS A 158 -0.64 -12.22 5.16
C HIS A 158 -1.35 -11.63 6.38
N PHE A 159 -2.68 -11.75 6.50
CA PHE A 159 -3.34 -11.38 7.75
C PHE A 159 -2.89 -12.25 8.93
N ARG A 160 -2.66 -13.55 8.74
CA ARG A 160 -2.08 -14.40 9.79
C ARG A 160 -0.70 -13.90 10.23
N LEU A 161 0.20 -13.65 9.28
CA LEU A 161 1.55 -13.13 9.56
C LEU A 161 1.48 -11.78 10.30
N TYR A 162 0.57 -10.90 9.88
CA TYR A 162 0.33 -9.62 10.57
C TYR A 162 -0.13 -9.84 12.01
N THR A 163 -1.18 -10.64 12.25
CA THR A 163 -1.73 -10.87 13.60
C THR A 163 -0.74 -11.55 14.56
N GLN A 164 0.22 -12.32 14.04
CA GLN A 164 1.28 -12.94 14.86
C GLN A 164 2.32 -11.92 15.34
N LYS A 165 2.62 -10.91 14.51
CA LYS A 165 3.68 -9.93 14.75
C LYS A 165 3.16 -8.63 15.40
N ALA A 166 1.97 -8.16 15.03
CA ALA A 166 1.37 -6.91 15.51
C ALA A 166 0.46 -7.11 16.74
N ARG A 167 1.05 -7.52 17.88
CA ARG A 167 0.29 -7.96 19.08
C ARG A 167 -0.56 -6.88 19.76
N ASN A 168 -0.25 -5.61 19.51
CA ASN A 168 -0.90 -4.47 20.17
C ASN A 168 -1.88 -3.71 19.25
N ASP A 169 -2.18 -4.23 18.05
CA ASP A 169 -3.12 -3.56 17.13
C ASP A 169 -4.56 -3.68 17.68
N PRO A 170 -5.29 -2.56 17.90
CA PRO A 170 -6.67 -2.60 18.37
C PRO A 170 -7.63 -3.30 17.40
N GLN A 171 -7.26 -3.47 16.12
CA GLN A 171 -8.06 -4.13 15.09
C GLN A 171 -7.88 -5.66 15.08
N LEU A 172 -7.07 -6.24 15.96
CA LEU A 172 -6.87 -7.69 16.01
C LEU A 172 -8.17 -8.51 16.13
N PRO A 173 -9.16 -8.13 16.97
CA PRO A 173 -10.42 -8.88 17.07
C PRO A 173 -11.14 -8.99 15.71
N ASP A 174 -11.25 -7.87 14.99
CA ASP A 174 -11.90 -7.82 13.67
C ASP A 174 -11.13 -8.63 12.63
N LEU A 175 -9.80 -8.59 12.67
CA LEU A 175 -8.95 -9.41 11.79
C LEU A 175 -9.13 -10.90 12.04
N PHE A 176 -9.29 -11.34 13.29
CA PHE A 176 -9.56 -12.75 13.59
C PHE A 176 -10.93 -13.21 13.07
N VAL A 177 -11.95 -12.36 13.18
CA VAL A 177 -13.27 -12.60 12.59
C VAL A 177 -13.15 -12.72 11.07
N ALA A 178 -12.50 -11.75 10.41
CA ALA A 178 -12.27 -11.76 8.97
C ALA A 178 -11.53 -13.03 8.52
N LEU A 179 -10.46 -13.44 9.22
CA LEU A 179 -9.72 -14.67 8.95
C LEU A 179 -10.59 -15.93 9.04
N LYS A 180 -11.54 -15.99 9.97
CA LYS A 180 -12.48 -17.11 10.08
C LYS A 180 -13.41 -17.17 8.86
N HIS A 181 -13.91 -16.02 8.41
CA HIS A 181 -14.76 -15.93 7.21
C HIS A 181 -13.99 -16.31 5.94
N LEU A 182 -12.80 -15.73 5.73
CA LEU A 182 -11.98 -16.00 4.54
C LEU A 182 -11.59 -17.48 4.42
N ARG A 183 -11.29 -18.16 5.53
CA ARG A 183 -10.99 -19.62 5.51
C ARG A 183 -12.19 -20.45 5.07
N LYS A 184 -13.41 -20.08 5.50
CA LYS A 184 -14.64 -20.75 5.05
C LYS A 184 -14.88 -20.52 3.55
N GLU A 185 -14.65 -19.29 3.08
CA GLU A 185 -14.76 -18.92 1.66
C GLU A 185 -13.79 -19.76 0.80
N LEU A 186 -12.52 -19.87 1.23
CA LEU A 186 -11.51 -20.70 0.56
C LEU A 186 -11.91 -22.18 0.51
N GLN A 187 -12.40 -22.74 1.61
CA GLN A 187 -12.86 -24.13 1.64
C GLN A 187 -14.03 -24.36 0.70
N SER A 188 -14.99 -23.44 0.67
CA SER A 188 -16.15 -23.53 -0.24
C SER A 188 -15.72 -23.48 -1.70
N LEU A 189 -14.78 -22.59 -2.05
CA LEU A 189 -14.23 -22.48 -3.40
C LEU A 189 -13.55 -23.78 -3.86
N ARG A 190 -12.71 -24.37 -3.01
CA ARG A 190 -12.02 -25.64 -3.29
C ARG A 190 -13.00 -26.80 -3.47
N ASN A 191 -14.02 -26.88 -2.62
CA ASN A 191 -15.05 -27.90 -2.74
C ASN A 191 -15.80 -27.81 -4.08
N ARG A 192 -16.06 -26.59 -4.58
CA ARG A 192 -16.71 -26.39 -5.89
C ARG A 192 -15.83 -26.73 -7.09
N LYS A 193 -14.49 -26.63 -6.96
CA LYS A 193 -13.55 -27.03 -8.03
C LYS A 193 -13.33 -28.54 -8.10
N ASN A 194 -13.60 -29.27 -7.02
CA ASN A 194 -13.42 -30.72 -6.90
C ASN A 194 -14.68 -31.54 -7.28
N VAL A 195 -15.74 -30.87 -7.72
CA VAL A 195 -17.00 -31.45 -8.24
C VAL A 195 -17.04 -31.20 -9.74
#